data_AF-R8AWB6-F1
#
_entry.id   AF-R8AWB6-F1
#
_cell.length_a   1.000
_cell.length_b   1.000
_cell.length_c   1.000
_cell.angle_alpha   90.00
_cell.angle_beta   90.00
_cell.angle_gamma   90.00
#
_symmetry.space_group_name_H-M   'P 1'
#
loop_
_entity.id
_entity.type
_entity.pdbx_description
1 polymer ?
#
loop_
_entity_poly.entity_id
_entity_poly.type
_entity_poly.pdbx_seq_one_letter_code
_entity_poly.pdbx_strand_id
1 'polypeptide(L)'
;MKKTLIASAVAAATFSGAALAQDTNLPTVYGNIQYAIAHDNFDGGPSEINHFDNGSTLGVKHDHEIAPGITGFFKVELEGINADDKSGSSGIDALDEAYIGVKGDDFGQVWVGSDDSTYERAVDEIAQFYEVATLNIGPDYTTGEGDLIQYMSPSFGGLTLLGAVQFNGDSDTKGGADKSYPYQLAALYEVDALELAVAMDSNDTSDGNNENTYGLRASYNLDNLRLTGEYHNRKDVGDLYGLMGIYTMGANQFALSYELGIADDADDTERDTITLQALHNVSDHMYVYFEGYLGGGDEVYEYEDELGNTAFTDERSIASVGAVYYF
;
A
#
# COMPACT_ATOMS: atom_id res chain seq x y z
N MET A 1 -19.80 -0.76 -19.29
CA MET A 1 -19.27 0.62 -19.31
C MET A 1 -19.85 1.33 -18.11
N LYS A 2 -19.11 1.65 -17.06
CA LYS A 2 -17.65 1.79 -16.93
C LYS A 2 -17.04 0.57 -16.19
N LYS A 3 -15.83 0.16 -16.60
CA LYS A 3 -14.90 -0.70 -15.86
C LYS A 3 -13.53 -0.05 -16.02
N THR A 4 -12.83 0.18 -14.92
CA THR A 4 -11.39 0.48 -14.83
C THR A 4 -11.01 0.20 -13.38
N LEU A 5 -10.48 -1.00 -13.13
CA LEU A 5 -9.55 -1.28 -12.03
C LEU A 5 -8.18 -0.67 -12.45
N ILE A 6 -7.05 -0.64 -11.72
CA ILE A 6 -6.48 -1.38 -10.56
C ILE A 6 -5.54 -0.36 -9.87
N ALA A 7 -5.40 -0.18 -8.56
CA ALA A 7 -6.15 -0.57 -7.34
C ALA A 7 -6.04 0.66 -6.36
N SER A 8 -6.10 0.62 -5.02
CA SER A 8 -6.56 -0.38 -4.04
C SER A 8 -8.08 -0.54 -4.07
N ALA A 9 -8.57 -1.77 -4.11
CA ALA A 9 -9.79 -2.08 -3.36
C ALA A 9 -9.27 -2.29 -1.95
N VAL A 10 -9.55 -1.40 -0.99
CA VAL A 10 -10.89 -1.14 -0.44
C VAL A 10 -11.04 0.36 -0.05
N ALA A 11 -12.20 0.78 0.50
CA ALA A 11 -12.51 2.16 0.87
C ALA A 11 -12.60 3.16 -0.31
N ALA A 12 -12.97 2.65 -1.49
CA ALA A 12 -13.52 3.47 -2.56
C ALA A 12 -14.90 4.06 -2.16
N ALA A 13 -14.89 5.10 -1.32
CA ALA A 13 -16.00 6.04 -1.20
C ALA A 13 -16.34 6.54 -2.61
N THR A 14 -17.59 6.37 -3.02
CA THR A 14 -18.01 6.62 -4.41
C THR A 14 -18.09 8.11 -4.72
N PHE A 15 -16.94 8.72 -4.98
CA PHE A 15 -16.82 10.10 -5.41
C PHE A 15 -17.38 10.33 -6.82
N SER A 16 -18.69 10.50 -6.91
CA SER A 16 -19.32 11.19 -8.05
C SER A 16 -19.38 12.70 -7.79
N GLY A 17 -18.21 13.31 -7.55
CA GLY A 17 -18.05 14.76 -7.53
C GLY A 17 -18.59 15.38 -8.83
N ALA A 18 -19.42 16.41 -8.70
CA ALA A 18 -20.23 16.90 -9.81
C ALA A 18 -19.38 17.45 -10.97
N ALA A 19 -19.41 16.76 -12.11
CA ALA A 19 -18.97 17.30 -13.39
C ALA A 19 -19.90 18.43 -13.86
N LEU A 20 -19.78 19.60 -13.23
CA LEU A 20 -20.16 20.85 -13.86
C LEU A 20 -19.24 21.02 -15.08
N ALA A 21 -19.83 20.94 -16.28
CA ALA A 21 -19.11 21.09 -17.53
C ALA A 21 -18.60 22.53 -17.68
N GLN A 22 -17.44 22.80 -17.09
CA GLN A 22 -16.62 23.97 -17.34
C GLN A 22 -15.39 23.51 -18.11
N ASP A 23 -15.29 23.99 -19.35
CA ASP A 23 -14.29 23.65 -20.35
C ASP A 23 -12.92 24.25 -19.97
N THR A 24 -12.26 23.66 -18.98
CA THR A 24 -10.98 24.12 -18.46
C THR A 24 -10.07 22.95 -18.10
N ASN A 25 -9.01 22.82 -18.88
CA ASN A 25 -7.87 21.92 -18.69
C ASN A 25 -7.03 22.37 -17.48
N LEU A 26 -7.61 22.30 -16.28
CA LEU A 26 -7.04 22.75 -15.02
C LEU A 26 -6.66 21.55 -14.14
N PRO A 27 -5.53 21.61 -13.41
CA PRO A 27 -5.21 20.62 -12.41
C PRO A 27 -6.27 20.51 -11.31
N THR A 28 -6.51 19.28 -10.87
CA THR A 28 -7.35 18.96 -9.72
C THR A 28 -6.47 18.94 -8.48
N VAL A 29 -6.80 19.79 -7.50
CA VAL A 29 -6.31 19.64 -6.12
C VAL A 29 -7.13 18.55 -5.45
N TYR A 30 -6.48 17.68 -4.69
CA TYR A 30 -7.12 16.64 -3.89
C TYR A 30 -6.27 16.37 -2.63
N GLY A 31 -6.74 15.51 -1.74
CA GLY A 31 -5.97 15.04 -0.60
C GLY A 31 -6.88 14.54 0.51
N ASN A 32 -6.31 14.38 1.71
CA ASN A 32 -7.04 13.87 2.85
C ASN A 32 -6.60 14.52 4.17
N ILE A 33 -7.48 14.50 5.17
CA ILE A 33 -7.11 14.63 6.58
C ILE A 33 -7.57 13.36 7.28
N GLN A 34 -6.65 12.68 7.97
CA GLN A 34 -6.94 11.46 8.70
C GLN A 34 -6.38 11.47 10.13
N TYR A 35 -7.22 11.05 11.07
CA TYR A 35 -6.84 10.92 12.48
C TYR A 35 -7.22 9.55 13.01
N ALA A 36 -6.33 8.99 13.83
CA ALA A 36 -6.58 7.79 14.61
C ALA A 36 -6.36 8.05 16.10
N ILE A 37 -7.08 7.28 16.92
CA ILE A 37 -6.72 7.00 18.30
C ILE A 37 -6.46 5.50 18.38
N ALA A 38 -5.26 5.09 18.75
CA ALA A 38 -4.93 3.68 18.97
C ALA A 38 -4.53 3.44 20.43
N HIS A 39 -4.96 2.31 20.97
CA HIS A 39 -4.41 1.72 22.18
C HIS A 39 -3.55 0.53 21.78
N ASP A 40 -2.28 0.55 22.15
CA ASP A 40 -1.28 -0.48 21.87
C ASP A 40 -0.85 -1.15 23.17
N ASN A 41 -0.64 -2.46 23.14
CA ASN A 41 -0.38 -3.29 24.33
C ASN A 41 0.43 -4.54 23.97
N PHE A 42 1.65 -4.59 24.50
CA PHE A 42 2.53 -5.75 24.51
C PHE A 42 2.20 -6.63 25.73
N ASP A 43 2.03 -7.95 25.60
CA ASP A 43 1.83 -8.77 26.80
C ASP A 43 3.10 -8.81 27.65
N GLY A 44 2.92 -8.71 28.97
CA GLY A 44 4.02 -8.52 29.93
C GLY A 44 4.81 -7.20 29.79
N GLY A 45 4.45 -6.35 28.83
CA GLY A 45 5.20 -5.15 28.43
C GLY A 45 4.44 -3.83 28.60
N PRO A 46 4.83 -2.78 27.85
CA PRO A 46 4.18 -1.48 27.91
C PRO A 46 2.78 -1.50 27.28
N SER A 47 1.98 -0.53 27.72
CA SER A 47 0.66 -0.24 27.16
C SER A 47 0.49 1.28 27.08
N GLU A 48 0.03 1.76 25.94
CA GLU A 48 -0.15 3.18 25.67
C GLU A 48 -1.42 3.48 24.87
N ILE A 49 -1.83 4.76 24.87
CA ILE A 49 -2.93 5.26 24.06
C ILE A 49 -2.54 6.61 23.45
N ASN A 50 -2.49 6.64 22.12
CA ASN A 50 -2.02 7.79 21.35
C ASN A 50 -3.11 8.27 20.40
N HIS A 51 -3.13 9.59 20.15
CA HIS A 51 -3.88 10.23 19.06
C HIS A 51 -2.85 10.76 18.08
N PHE A 52 -3.03 10.51 16.79
CA PHE A 52 -2.04 10.84 15.76
C PHE A 52 -2.69 11.16 14.41
N ASP A 53 -1.99 11.94 13.58
CA ASP A 53 -2.23 12.03 12.15
C ASP A 53 -1.83 10.70 11.49
N ASN A 54 -2.77 10.09 10.77
CA ASN A 54 -2.61 8.74 10.21
C ASN A 54 -2.07 8.75 8.76
N GLY A 55 -1.53 9.90 8.29
CA GLY A 55 -1.02 10.07 6.93
C GLY A 55 -1.80 11.09 6.10
N SER A 56 -2.09 12.26 6.65
CA SER A 56 -2.81 13.33 5.93
C SER A 56 -1.99 13.84 4.73
N THR A 57 -2.59 13.83 3.53
CA THR A 57 -1.93 14.24 2.28
C THR A 57 -2.53 15.50 1.64
N LEU A 58 -1.72 16.18 0.82
CA LEU A 58 -2.17 17.23 -0.10
C LEU A 58 -1.53 17.04 -1.48
N GLY A 59 -2.36 16.85 -2.50
CA GLY A 59 -1.90 16.57 -3.86
C GLY A 59 -2.52 17.45 -4.96
N VAL A 60 -1.87 17.42 -6.12
CA VAL A 60 -2.32 18.02 -7.37
C VAL A 60 -2.08 17.04 -8.52
N LYS A 61 -3.12 16.76 -9.31
CA LYS A 61 -3.05 15.89 -10.50
C LYS A 61 -3.70 16.52 -11.71
N HIS A 62 -3.21 16.17 -12.89
CA HIS A 62 -3.75 16.67 -14.16
C HIS A 62 -3.46 15.70 -15.29
N ASP A 63 -4.40 15.56 -16.23
CA ASP A 63 -4.16 14.91 -17.50
C ASP A 63 -4.82 15.68 -18.65
N HIS A 64 -4.26 15.57 -19.85
CA HIS A 64 -4.82 16.18 -21.06
C HIS A 64 -4.34 15.48 -22.34
N GLU A 65 -5.15 15.54 -23.39
CA GLU A 65 -4.77 15.04 -24.72
C GLU A 65 -3.68 15.92 -25.34
N ILE A 66 -2.52 15.32 -25.64
CA ILE A 66 -1.36 16.00 -26.27
C ILE A 66 -1.27 15.73 -27.78
N ALA A 67 -1.88 14.64 -28.23
CA ALA A 67 -2.09 14.27 -29.63
C ALA A 67 -3.29 13.30 -29.70
N PRO A 68 -3.94 13.10 -30.86
CA PRO A 68 -5.10 12.21 -30.98
C PRO A 68 -4.86 10.80 -30.40
N GLY A 69 -5.57 10.44 -29.34
CA GLY A 69 -5.41 9.16 -28.63
C GLY A 69 -4.18 9.04 -27.72
N ILE A 70 -3.50 10.16 -27.42
CA ILE A 70 -2.35 10.21 -26.51
C ILE A 70 -2.58 11.30 -25.45
N THR A 71 -2.64 10.88 -24.19
CA THR A 71 -2.83 11.74 -23.02
C THR A 71 -1.53 11.86 -22.24
N GLY A 72 -1.08 13.09 -21.97
CA GLY A 72 -0.01 13.38 -21.02
C GLY A 72 -0.58 13.71 -19.64
N PHE A 73 0.03 13.19 -18.58
CA PHE A 73 -0.44 13.34 -17.20
C PHE A 73 0.69 13.60 -16.21
N PHE A 74 0.35 14.16 -15.04
CA PHE A 74 1.22 14.19 -13.86
C PHE A 74 0.40 14.04 -12.58
N LYS A 75 1.05 13.55 -11.52
CA LYS A 75 0.59 13.59 -10.12
C LYS A 75 1.74 14.14 -9.27
N VAL A 76 1.41 14.93 -8.26
CA VAL A 76 2.25 15.21 -7.09
C VAL A 76 1.35 15.05 -5.87
N GLU A 77 1.81 14.36 -4.86
CA GLU A 77 1.20 14.20 -3.55
C GLU A 77 2.26 14.46 -2.48
N LEU A 78 1.86 15.17 -1.42
CA LEU A 78 2.76 15.66 -0.40
C LEU A 78 2.20 15.29 0.97
N GLU A 79 3.08 14.91 1.88
CA GLU A 79 2.73 14.35 3.19
C GLU A 79 3.58 14.98 4.32
N GLY A 80 3.68 14.31 5.46
CA GLY A 80 4.37 14.83 6.64
C GLY A 80 3.63 15.99 7.34
N ILE A 81 2.33 16.17 7.06
CA ILE A 81 1.55 17.32 7.56
C ILE A 81 1.55 17.39 9.09
N ASN A 82 1.55 16.24 9.78
CA ASN A 82 1.45 16.13 11.25
C ASN A 82 0.25 16.95 11.77
N ALA A 83 -0.92 16.68 11.17
CA ALA A 83 -2.13 17.47 11.30
C ALA A 83 -2.70 17.50 12.74
N ASP A 84 -2.32 16.55 13.59
CA ASP A 84 -2.78 16.39 14.96
C ASP A 84 -2.00 17.27 15.97
N ASP A 85 -0.67 17.31 15.87
CA ASP A 85 0.19 18.13 16.73
C ASP A 85 0.85 19.28 15.96
N LYS A 86 0.17 20.43 15.99
CA LYS A 86 0.69 21.72 15.53
C LYS A 86 2.06 22.11 16.11
N SER A 87 2.45 21.60 17.28
CA SER A 87 3.74 21.92 17.90
C SER A 87 4.91 21.05 17.40
N GLY A 88 4.62 19.84 16.91
CA GLY A 88 5.55 18.98 16.18
C GLY A 88 5.62 19.27 14.67
N SER A 89 4.50 19.68 14.05
CA SER A 89 4.40 19.92 12.61
C SER A 89 5.37 20.99 12.06
N SER A 90 6.12 20.61 11.02
CA SER A 90 6.91 21.53 10.18
C SER A 90 6.12 22.12 9.00
N GLY A 91 4.84 21.77 8.86
CA GLY A 91 4.07 21.91 7.63
C GLY A 91 4.17 20.64 6.79
N ILE A 92 4.26 20.79 5.47
CA ILE A 92 4.58 19.68 4.55
C ILE A 92 6.11 19.56 4.48
N ASP A 93 6.67 18.41 4.85
CA ASP A 93 8.12 18.17 4.85
C ASP A 93 8.57 16.87 4.16
N ALA A 94 7.63 16.02 3.73
CA ALA A 94 7.90 14.80 2.98
C ALA A 94 7.15 14.74 1.63
N LEU A 95 7.55 13.78 0.80
CA LEU A 95 7.01 13.51 -0.54
C LEU A 95 6.45 12.09 -0.55
N ASP A 96 5.18 11.97 -0.91
CA ASP A 96 4.49 10.71 -1.14
C ASP A 96 4.77 10.30 -2.60
N GLU A 97 3.93 10.72 -3.55
CA GLU A 97 4.15 10.48 -4.97
C GLU A 97 4.54 11.76 -5.76
N ALA A 98 5.41 11.63 -6.77
CA ALA A 98 5.56 12.66 -7.82
C ALA A 98 6.07 12.08 -9.14
N TYR A 99 5.20 12.07 -10.16
CA TYR A 99 5.55 11.55 -11.49
C TYR A 99 4.90 12.30 -12.65
N ILE A 100 5.48 12.08 -13.83
CA ILE A 100 4.95 12.51 -15.13
C ILE A 100 4.93 11.33 -16.10
N GLY A 101 3.91 11.26 -16.96
CA GLY A 101 3.79 10.16 -17.91
C GLY A 101 2.94 10.46 -19.13
N VAL A 102 2.86 9.47 -20.02
CA VAL A 102 1.98 9.45 -21.19
C VAL A 102 1.26 8.11 -21.30
N LYS A 103 0.00 8.15 -21.72
CA LYS A 103 -0.85 6.98 -21.94
C LYS A 103 -1.61 7.06 -23.27
N GLY A 104 -1.90 5.93 -23.87
CA GLY A 104 -2.69 5.81 -25.10
C GLY A 104 -3.08 4.36 -25.40
N ASP A 105 -4.26 4.18 -26.00
CA ASP A 105 -4.92 2.87 -26.13
C ASP A 105 -4.07 1.80 -26.84
N ASP A 106 -3.23 2.21 -27.80
CA ASP A 106 -2.38 1.30 -28.59
C ASP A 106 -1.13 0.80 -27.85
N PHE A 107 -0.64 1.51 -26.83
CA PHE A 107 0.65 1.22 -26.19
C PHE A 107 0.60 1.11 -24.66
N GLY A 108 -0.49 1.51 -24.01
CA GLY A 108 -0.64 1.46 -22.55
C GLY A 108 -0.19 2.77 -21.90
N GLN A 109 0.59 2.68 -20.83
CA GLN A 109 1.05 3.80 -20.02
C GLN A 109 2.55 3.67 -19.73
N VAL A 110 3.29 4.79 -19.80
CA VAL A 110 4.68 4.91 -19.32
C VAL A 110 4.82 6.18 -18.50
N TRP A 111 5.49 6.09 -17.34
CA TRP A 111 5.70 7.21 -16.43
C TRP A 111 7.04 7.11 -15.70
N VAL A 112 7.49 8.25 -15.18
CA VAL A 112 8.78 8.40 -14.49
C VAL A 112 8.61 9.32 -13.29
N GLY A 113 9.17 8.94 -12.15
CA GLY A 113 9.12 9.72 -10.91
C GLY A 113 9.27 8.87 -9.64
N SER A 114 8.66 9.34 -8.56
CA SER A 114 8.37 8.56 -7.35
C SER A 114 6.90 8.13 -7.36
N ASP A 115 6.62 6.84 -7.15
CA ASP A 115 5.30 6.20 -7.22
C ASP A 115 5.37 4.79 -6.64
N ASP A 116 4.26 4.21 -6.14
CA ASP A 116 4.22 2.83 -5.66
C ASP A 116 4.87 1.86 -6.64
N SER A 117 5.52 0.85 -6.09
CA SER A 117 6.25 -0.11 -6.91
C SER A 117 5.30 -0.99 -7.74
N THR A 118 5.80 -1.53 -8.86
CA THR A 118 5.04 -2.47 -9.70
C THR A 118 4.79 -3.81 -8.99
N TYR A 119 5.66 -4.20 -8.05
CA TYR A 119 5.47 -5.41 -7.24
C TYR A 119 4.27 -5.23 -6.29
N GLU A 120 4.36 -4.23 -5.42
CA GLU A 120 3.34 -3.85 -4.44
C GLU A 120 1.94 -3.77 -5.05
N ARG A 121 1.78 -2.88 -6.03
CA ARG A 121 0.53 -2.63 -6.77
C ARG A 121 -0.09 -3.87 -7.43
N ALA A 122 0.70 -4.93 -7.66
CA ALA A 122 0.22 -6.16 -8.25
C ALA A 122 -0.18 -7.21 -7.21
N VAL A 123 0.54 -7.34 -6.08
CA VAL A 123 0.41 -8.51 -5.19
C VAL A 123 0.33 -8.20 -3.70
N ASP A 124 0.78 -7.04 -3.21
CA ASP A 124 0.68 -6.66 -1.79
C ASP A 124 -0.68 -5.99 -1.53
N GLU A 125 -1.72 -6.79 -1.29
CA GLU A 125 -3.09 -6.26 -1.11
C GLU A 125 -3.51 -6.22 0.36
N ILE A 126 -3.05 -7.15 1.21
CA ILE A 126 -3.56 -7.25 2.61
C ILE A 126 -2.83 -6.30 3.56
N ALA A 127 -1.50 -6.15 3.47
CA ALA A 127 -0.78 -5.23 4.35
C ALA A 127 -1.14 -3.77 4.08
N GLN A 128 -1.34 -3.41 2.79
CA GLN A 128 -1.73 -2.07 2.33
C GLN A 128 -3.23 -1.76 2.42
N PHE A 129 -4.03 -2.64 3.05
CA PHE A 129 -5.49 -2.46 3.12
C PHE A 129 -5.96 -1.67 4.35
N TYR A 130 -5.38 -1.90 5.52
CA TYR A 130 -5.87 -1.33 6.77
C TYR A 130 -5.38 0.10 6.98
N GLU A 131 -6.15 0.89 7.74
CA GLU A 131 -5.89 2.32 7.89
C GLU A 131 -4.70 2.55 8.85
N VAL A 132 -4.66 1.86 9.99
CA VAL A 132 -3.57 2.01 10.98
C VAL A 132 -2.41 1.03 10.74
N ALA A 133 -2.68 -0.09 10.05
CA ALA A 133 -1.78 -1.17 9.58
C ALA A 133 -0.64 -1.69 10.51
N THR A 134 -0.57 -1.27 11.77
CA THR A 134 0.68 -1.30 12.57
C THR A 134 1.22 -2.71 12.88
N LEU A 135 0.37 -3.75 12.88
CA LEU A 135 0.81 -5.15 13.06
C LEU A 135 0.76 -5.99 11.78
N ASN A 136 0.21 -5.47 10.68
CA ASN A 136 0.16 -6.19 9.41
C ASN A 136 1.57 -6.58 8.95
N ILE A 137 1.65 -7.66 8.17
CA ILE A 137 2.91 -8.26 7.76
C ILE A 137 3.05 -8.06 6.25
N GLY A 138 3.78 -7.01 5.86
CA GLY A 138 4.10 -6.75 4.46
C GLY A 138 5.21 -7.70 3.94
N PRO A 139 5.24 -7.99 2.62
CA PRO A 139 6.30 -8.75 1.99
C PRO A 139 7.61 -7.96 1.90
N ASP A 140 8.75 -8.63 2.04
CA ASP A 140 10.07 -8.00 1.89
C ASP A 140 10.48 -7.93 0.40
N TYR A 141 10.27 -6.77 -0.21
CA TYR A 141 10.81 -6.36 -1.52
C TYR A 141 11.55 -5.02 -1.36
N THR A 142 12.60 -4.81 -2.16
CA THR A 142 13.54 -3.69 -1.92
C THR A 142 13.80 -2.79 -3.11
N THR A 143 13.14 -2.99 -4.26
CA THR A 143 13.07 -1.93 -5.28
C THR A 143 12.14 -0.83 -4.76
N GLY A 144 12.72 0.25 -4.23
CA GLY A 144 11.92 1.35 -3.66
C GLY A 144 11.16 2.20 -4.69
N GLU A 145 10.22 3.02 -4.21
CA GLU A 145 9.32 3.85 -5.04
C GLU A 145 9.99 5.00 -5.80
N GLY A 146 11.16 5.47 -5.35
CA GLY A 146 11.85 6.62 -5.95
C GLY A 146 12.64 6.31 -7.23
N ASP A 147 12.77 7.30 -8.11
CA ASP A 147 13.59 7.25 -9.34
C ASP A 147 13.20 6.09 -10.30
N LEU A 148 11.92 5.74 -10.32
CA LEU A 148 11.36 4.68 -11.14
C LEU A 148 11.06 5.13 -12.58
N ILE A 149 11.27 4.22 -13.52
CA ILE A 149 10.71 4.23 -14.87
C ILE A 149 9.75 3.05 -14.96
N GLN A 150 8.45 3.32 -15.05
CA GLN A 150 7.40 2.31 -15.00
C GLN A 150 6.61 2.23 -16.32
N TYR A 151 6.15 1.02 -16.64
CA TYR A 151 5.32 0.71 -17.81
C TYR A 151 4.16 -0.22 -17.43
N MET A 152 2.98 0.05 -17.99
CA MET A 152 1.80 -0.82 -17.93
C MET A 152 1.22 -0.98 -19.34
N SER A 153 1.00 -2.22 -19.78
CA SER A 153 0.46 -2.50 -21.10
C SER A 153 -1.04 -2.18 -21.23
N PRO A 154 -1.60 -2.11 -22.45
CA PRO A 154 -3.03 -2.32 -22.66
C PRO A 154 -3.45 -3.70 -22.14
N SER A 155 -4.75 -3.88 -21.85
CA SER A 155 -5.28 -5.20 -21.49
C SER A 155 -5.52 -6.07 -22.72
N PHE A 156 -4.83 -7.20 -22.80
CA PHE A 156 -4.92 -8.19 -23.86
C PHE A 156 -5.90 -9.31 -23.48
N GLY A 157 -7.20 -8.99 -23.47
CA GLY A 157 -8.25 -9.96 -23.13
C GLY A 157 -8.26 -10.36 -21.66
N GLY A 158 -8.02 -9.39 -20.77
CA GLY A 158 -7.93 -9.58 -19.32
C GLY A 158 -6.50 -9.55 -18.80
N LEU A 159 -5.50 -9.87 -19.64
CA LEU A 159 -4.08 -9.84 -19.26
C LEU A 159 -3.47 -8.44 -19.40
N THR A 160 -2.90 -7.91 -18.32
CA THR A 160 -2.12 -6.66 -18.30
C THR A 160 -0.72 -6.99 -17.79
N LEU A 161 0.32 -6.45 -18.44
CA LEU A 161 1.72 -6.64 -18.06
C LEU A 161 2.30 -5.32 -17.55
N LEU A 162 3.01 -5.37 -16.42
CA LEU A 162 3.72 -4.23 -15.85
C LEU A 162 5.22 -4.53 -15.78
N GLY A 163 6.01 -3.47 -15.80
CA GLY A 163 7.42 -3.55 -15.45
C GLY A 163 7.97 -2.20 -15.01
N ALA A 164 8.86 -2.22 -14.03
CA ALA A 164 9.55 -1.05 -13.50
C ALA A 164 11.07 -1.28 -13.46
N VAL A 165 11.82 -0.19 -13.57
CA VAL A 165 13.27 -0.12 -13.30
C VAL A 165 13.52 1.11 -12.43
N GLN A 166 14.19 0.92 -11.30
CA GLN A 166 14.75 2.02 -10.51
C GLN A 166 16.11 2.44 -11.09
N PHE A 167 16.45 3.73 -11.02
CA PHE A 167 17.69 4.26 -11.59
C PHE A 167 18.66 4.81 -10.52
N ASN A 168 19.39 3.93 -9.85
CA ASN A 168 20.36 4.31 -8.80
C ASN A 168 21.70 4.75 -9.45
N GLY A 169 21.90 6.06 -9.58
CA GLY A 169 23.04 6.69 -10.27
C GLY A 169 24.33 6.82 -9.42
N ASP A 170 25.37 7.50 -9.97
CA ASP A 170 26.69 7.74 -9.32
C ASP A 170 26.64 8.45 -7.95
N SER A 171 25.47 8.91 -7.51
CA SER A 171 25.30 9.70 -6.29
C SER A 171 24.04 9.31 -5.51
N ASP A 172 23.43 8.18 -5.89
CA ASP A 172 22.32 7.58 -5.14
C ASP A 172 22.86 6.38 -4.38
N THR A 173 22.65 6.37 -3.06
CA THR A 173 23.23 5.35 -2.17
C THR A 173 22.23 4.28 -1.73
N LYS A 174 21.02 4.25 -2.28
CA LYS A 174 19.96 3.28 -1.90
C LYS A 174 20.42 1.82 -2.08
N GLY A 175 21.10 1.51 -3.19
CA GLY A 175 21.72 0.20 -3.46
C GLY A 175 23.14 0.00 -2.89
N GLY A 176 23.62 0.90 -2.03
CA GLY A 176 25.00 0.90 -1.53
C GLY A 176 25.89 1.92 -2.24
N ALA A 177 27.18 1.57 -2.45
CA ALA A 177 28.18 2.52 -2.96
C ALA A 177 28.38 2.51 -4.49
N ASP A 178 27.80 1.53 -5.18
CA ASP A 178 27.88 1.33 -6.63
C ASP A 178 26.51 1.57 -7.28
N LYS A 179 26.50 1.78 -8.60
CA LYS A 179 25.25 1.94 -9.37
C LYS A 179 24.47 0.64 -9.43
N SER A 180 23.15 0.75 -9.33
CA SER A 180 22.25 -0.36 -9.57
C SER A 180 21.00 0.03 -10.35
N TYR A 181 20.35 -0.99 -10.91
CA TYR A 181 19.13 -0.85 -11.69
C TYR A 181 18.19 -2.02 -11.36
N PRO A 182 17.75 -2.15 -10.09
CA PRO A 182 16.81 -3.20 -9.74
C PRO A 182 15.50 -2.99 -10.49
N TYR A 183 14.81 -4.09 -10.77
CA TYR A 183 13.68 -4.11 -11.67
C TYR A 183 12.58 -5.03 -11.16
N GLN A 184 11.35 -4.67 -11.50
CA GLN A 184 10.16 -5.42 -11.15
C GLN A 184 9.41 -5.80 -12.41
N LEU A 185 8.73 -6.94 -12.37
CA LEU A 185 7.85 -7.42 -13.44
C LEU A 185 6.57 -7.97 -12.80
N ALA A 186 5.42 -7.62 -13.36
CA ALA A 186 4.14 -8.20 -12.92
C ALA A 186 3.23 -8.54 -14.10
N ALA A 187 2.35 -9.51 -13.87
CA ALA A 187 1.30 -9.90 -14.79
C ALA A 187 -0.02 -10.05 -14.02
N LEU A 188 -1.01 -9.24 -14.39
CA LEU A 188 -2.35 -9.25 -13.80
C LEU A 188 -3.33 -9.81 -14.83
N TYR A 189 -4.23 -10.67 -14.38
CA TYR A 189 -5.26 -11.28 -15.22
C TYR A 189 -6.64 -11.17 -14.58
N GLU A 190 -7.53 -10.44 -15.24
CA GLU A 190 -8.90 -10.20 -14.77
C GLU A 190 -9.93 -10.86 -15.70
N VAL A 191 -10.82 -11.68 -15.13
CA VAL A 191 -11.94 -12.28 -15.87
C VAL A 191 -13.18 -12.41 -14.99
N ASP A 192 -14.27 -11.79 -15.43
CA ASP A 192 -15.56 -11.71 -14.73
C ASP A 192 -15.47 -11.22 -13.28
N ALA A 193 -15.33 -12.15 -12.32
CA ALA A 193 -15.22 -11.91 -10.88
C ALA A 193 -13.89 -12.38 -10.27
N LEU A 194 -13.00 -12.96 -11.09
CA LEU A 194 -11.68 -13.45 -10.70
C LEU A 194 -10.60 -12.44 -11.11
N GLU A 195 -9.72 -12.14 -10.18
CA GLU A 195 -8.49 -11.39 -10.38
C GLU A 195 -7.32 -12.30 -9.97
N LEU A 196 -6.30 -12.40 -10.81
CA LEU A 196 -5.04 -13.06 -10.51
C LEU A 196 -3.91 -12.07 -10.74
N ALA A 197 -2.87 -12.14 -9.93
CA ALA A 197 -1.62 -11.44 -10.16
C ALA A 197 -0.43 -12.32 -9.76
N VAL A 198 0.66 -12.14 -10.49
CA VAL A 198 2.00 -12.60 -10.10
C VAL A 198 2.98 -11.46 -10.31
N ALA A 199 3.94 -11.33 -9.41
CA ALA A 199 4.98 -10.32 -9.47
C ALA A 199 6.35 -10.90 -9.09
N MET A 200 7.39 -10.21 -9.52
CA MET A 200 8.77 -10.47 -9.14
C MET A 200 9.52 -9.15 -8.99
N ASP A 201 10.29 -9.02 -7.92
CA ASP A 201 11.25 -7.96 -7.66
C ASP A 201 12.66 -8.56 -7.72
N SER A 202 13.59 -7.92 -8.43
CA SER A 202 14.99 -8.39 -8.46
C SER A 202 15.73 -8.16 -7.15
N ASN A 203 15.25 -7.21 -6.35
CA ASN A 203 15.89 -6.56 -5.23
C ASN A 203 17.26 -5.95 -5.59
N ASP A 204 17.75 -5.11 -4.69
CA ASP A 204 19.16 -4.70 -4.61
C ASP A 204 19.42 -4.10 -3.23
N THR A 205 20.14 -4.83 -2.40
CA THR A 205 20.31 -4.52 -0.97
C THR A 205 21.77 -4.32 -0.61
N SER A 206 22.03 -3.35 0.28
CA SER A 206 23.39 -3.08 0.76
C SER A 206 23.93 -4.11 1.76
N ASP A 207 23.08 -4.98 2.31
CA ASP A 207 23.45 -6.12 3.17
C ASP A 207 24.00 -7.33 2.38
N GLY A 208 23.71 -7.40 1.08
CA GLY A 208 24.20 -8.43 0.16
C GLY A 208 23.21 -9.55 -0.19
N ASN A 209 21.97 -9.56 0.33
CA ASN A 209 20.95 -10.52 -0.09
C ASN A 209 20.15 -10.05 -1.32
N ASN A 210 20.77 -10.12 -2.50
CA ASN A 210 20.09 -9.84 -3.77
C ASN A 210 19.35 -11.07 -4.35
N GLU A 211 18.76 -11.94 -3.52
CA GLU A 211 17.78 -12.93 -3.98
C GLU A 211 16.47 -12.23 -4.35
N ASN A 212 15.83 -12.69 -5.43
CA ASN A 212 14.59 -12.08 -5.94
C ASN A 212 13.40 -12.38 -5.00
N THR A 213 12.51 -11.41 -4.81
CA THR A 213 11.20 -11.64 -4.17
C THR A 213 10.18 -12.04 -5.25
N TYR A 214 9.40 -13.09 -5.00
CA TYR A 214 8.28 -13.51 -5.84
C TYR A 214 6.97 -13.32 -5.09
N GLY A 215 5.91 -12.96 -5.80
CA GLY A 215 4.58 -12.78 -5.22
C GLY A 215 3.47 -13.36 -6.09
N LEU A 216 2.41 -13.82 -5.43
CA LEU A 216 1.19 -14.38 -5.99
C LEU A 216 0.01 -13.79 -5.24
N ARG A 217 -0.99 -13.27 -5.95
CA ARG A 217 -2.27 -12.86 -5.35
C ARG A 217 -3.43 -13.37 -6.19
N ALA A 218 -4.45 -13.94 -5.55
CA ALA A 218 -5.67 -14.41 -6.18
C ALA A 218 -6.90 -13.90 -5.41
N SER A 219 -7.81 -13.23 -6.11
CA SER A 219 -8.98 -12.60 -5.50
C SER A 219 -10.27 -12.91 -6.26
N TYR A 220 -11.37 -13.09 -5.53
CA TYR A 220 -12.66 -13.48 -6.10
C TYR A 220 -13.83 -12.74 -5.46
N ASN A 221 -14.68 -12.13 -6.30
CA ASN A 221 -15.79 -11.28 -5.88
C ASN A 221 -17.13 -12.06 -5.91
N LEU A 222 -17.73 -12.29 -4.75
CA LEU A 222 -18.97 -13.03 -4.47
C LEU A 222 -20.09 -12.05 -4.04
N ASP A 223 -20.70 -11.37 -5.01
CA ASP A 223 -21.68 -10.29 -4.80
C ASP A 223 -21.15 -9.18 -3.88
N ASN A 224 -21.41 -9.28 -2.57
CA ASN A 224 -21.01 -8.33 -1.53
C ASN A 224 -19.76 -8.76 -0.74
N LEU A 225 -19.21 -9.94 -1.01
CA LEU A 225 -18.02 -10.50 -0.33
C LEU A 225 -16.86 -10.59 -1.33
N ARG A 226 -15.72 -9.94 -1.05
CA ARG A 226 -14.44 -10.25 -1.71
C ARG A 226 -13.65 -11.21 -0.83
N LEU A 227 -13.01 -12.19 -1.45
CA LEU A 227 -11.97 -13.02 -0.83
C LEU A 227 -10.67 -12.78 -1.59
N THR A 228 -9.59 -12.47 -0.90
CA THR A 228 -8.23 -12.29 -1.42
C THR A 228 -7.33 -13.26 -0.68
N GLY A 229 -6.45 -13.96 -1.39
CA GLY A 229 -5.34 -14.70 -0.79
C GLY A 229 -4.04 -14.40 -1.53
N GLU A 230 -2.95 -14.28 -0.77
CA GLU A 230 -1.64 -13.92 -1.29
C GLU A 230 -0.54 -14.82 -0.69
N TYR A 231 0.57 -14.90 -1.42
CA TYR A 231 1.77 -15.63 -1.02
C TYR A 231 3.00 -14.94 -1.60
N HIS A 232 4.00 -14.73 -0.76
CA HIS A 232 5.26 -14.09 -1.12
C HIS A 232 6.43 -14.95 -0.61
N ASN A 233 7.52 -14.97 -1.38
CA ASN A 233 8.73 -15.70 -1.04
C ASN A 233 9.95 -14.89 -1.42
N ARG A 234 10.92 -14.79 -0.52
CA ARG A 234 12.28 -14.35 -0.80
C ARG A 234 13.25 -15.30 -0.11
N LYS A 235 14.14 -15.91 -0.89
CA LYS A 235 15.12 -16.87 -0.37
C LYS A 235 16.12 -16.17 0.58
N ASP A 236 16.55 -16.89 1.62
CA ASP A 236 17.41 -16.39 2.70
C ASP A 236 16.78 -15.17 3.44
N VAL A 237 15.45 -15.04 3.38
CA VAL A 237 14.63 -14.06 4.14
C VAL A 237 13.39 -14.73 4.73
N GLY A 238 12.53 -15.34 3.91
CA GLY A 238 11.30 -15.96 4.40
C GLY A 238 10.16 -16.12 3.40
N ASP A 239 9.06 -16.65 3.91
CA ASP A 239 7.75 -16.78 3.29
C ASP A 239 6.73 -15.87 4.00
N LEU A 240 5.75 -15.35 3.25
CA LEU A 240 4.56 -14.68 3.79
C LEU A 240 3.30 -15.29 3.16
N TYR A 241 2.30 -15.60 3.98
CA TYR A 241 0.99 -16.09 3.57
C TYR A 241 -0.09 -15.13 4.07
N GLY A 242 -1.02 -14.74 3.21
CA GLY A 242 -2.13 -13.86 3.58
C GLY A 242 -3.49 -14.38 3.10
N LEU A 243 -4.53 -14.22 3.92
CA LEU A 243 -5.92 -14.49 3.56
C LEU A 243 -6.83 -13.41 4.13
N MET A 244 -7.61 -12.75 3.28
CA MET A 244 -8.53 -11.66 3.64
C MET A 244 -9.93 -11.88 3.09
N GLY A 245 -10.94 -11.52 3.89
CA GLY A 245 -12.34 -11.42 3.46
C GLY A 245 -12.93 -10.05 3.77
N ILE A 246 -13.51 -9.39 2.77
CA ILE A 246 -14.14 -8.06 2.89
C ILE A 246 -15.62 -8.18 2.53
N TYR A 247 -16.52 -7.78 3.44
CA TYR A 247 -17.96 -7.82 3.25
C TYR A 247 -18.59 -6.43 3.33
N THR A 248 -19.23 -5.99 2.24
CA THR A 248 -19.88 -4.68 2.12
C THR A 248 -21.38 -4.78 2.37
N MET A 249 -21.91 -3.92 3.24
CA MET A 249 -23.34 -3.88 3.61
C MET A 249 -23.86 -2.45 3.69
N GLY A 250 -24.30 -1.92 2.55
CA GLY A 250 -24.80 -0.56 2.42
C GLY A 250 -23.67 0.45 2.61
N ALA A 251 -23.80 1.34 3.59
CA ALA A 251 -22.74 2.28 3.97
C ALA A 251 -21.63 1.66 4.83
N ASN A 252 -21.75 0.38 5.24
CA ASN A 252 -20.81 -0.28 6.13
C ASN A 252 -19.95 -1.28 5.37
N GLN A 253 -18.78 -1.54 5.92
CA GLN A 253 -17.81 -2.52 5.46
C GLN A 253 -17.22 -3.24 6.67
N PHE A 254 -17.01 -4.54 6.53
CA PHE A 254 -16.36 -5.38 7.52
C PHE A 254 -15.25 -6.14 6.84
N ALA A 255 -14.06 -6.15 7.41
CA ALA A 255 -12.96 -6.95 6.90
C ALA A 255 -12.31 -7.78 8.00
N LEU A 256 -11.72 -8.89 7.61
CA LEU A 256 -10.95 -9.79 8.44
C LEU A 256 -9.80 -10.37 7.61
N SER A 257 -8.58 -10.23 8.08
CA SER A 257 -7.39 -10.87 7.53
C SER A 257 -6.75 -11.82 8.54
N TYR A 258 -5.96 -12.74 8.00
CA TYR A 258 -4.92 -13.45 8.72
C TYR A 258 -3.67 -13.43 7.85
N GLU A 259 -2.57 -12.98 8.42
CA GLU A 259 -1.23 -12.98 7.83
C GLU A 259 -0.29 -13.86 8.67
N LEU A 260 0.60 -14.60 8.01
CA LEU A 260 1.63 -15.44 8.64
C LEU A 260 2.95 -15.26 7.87
N GLY A 261 3.94 -14.66 8.51
CA GLY A 261 5.33 -14.65 8.07
C GLY A 261 6.14 -15.76 8.75
N ILE A 262 7.06 -16.37 8.00
CA ILE A 262 8.01 -17.38 8.48
C ILE A 262 9.40 -16.96 7.99
N ALA A 263 10.34 -16.70 8.91
CA ALA A 263 11.70 -16.31 8.55
C ALA A 263 12.55 -17.51 8.08
N ASP A 264 13.40 -17.31 7.07
CA ASP A 264 14.39 -18.29 6.59
C ASP A 264 15.67 -18.21 7.45
N ASP A 265 15.52 -18.53 8.74
CA ASP A 265 16.58 -18.48 9.74
C ASP A 265 16.94 -19.87 10.31
N ALA A 266 17.43 -19.95 11.56
CA ALA A 266 17.85 -21.22 12.17
C ALA A 266 16.72 -21.96 12.90
N ASP A 267 15.65 -21.24 13.25
CA ASP A 267 14.56 -21.69 14.10
C ASP A 267 13.19 -21.62 13.37
N ASP A 268 13.17 -21.15 12.11
CA ASP A 268 11.99 -20.91 11.26
C ASP A 268 11.00 -19.90 11.89
N THR A 269 11.53 -18.83 12.52
CA THR A 269 10.79 -17.86 13.38
C THR A 269 9.43 -17.44 12.78
N GLU A 270 8.33 -17.78 13.45
CA GLU A 270 6.97 -17.46 13.01
C GLU A 270 6.50 -16.09 13.57
N ARG A 271 5.78 -15.32 12.75
CA ARG A 271 4.98 -14.15 13.17
C ARG A 271 3.63 -14.19 12.48
N ASP A 272 2.54 -14.04 13.22
CA ASP A 272 1.19 -13.98 12.69
C ASP A 272 0.42 -12.73 13.14
N THR A 273 -0.57 -12.32 12.36
CA THR A 273 -1.49 -11.24 12.72
C THR A 273 -2.91 -11.55 12.25
N ILE A 274 -3.89 -11.42 13.15
CA ILE A 274 -5.31 -11.34 12.82
C ILE A 274 -5.74 -9.88 12.89
N THR A 275 -6.16 -9.30 11.76
CA THR A 275 -6.67 -7.92 11.71
C THR A 275 -8.15 -7.89 11.35
N LEU A 276 -8.95 -7.14 12.11
CA LEU A 276 -10.37 -6.91 11.85
C LEU A 276 -10.66 -5.42 11.65
N GLN A 277 -11.55 -5.09 10.73
CA GLN A 277 -12.02 -3.71 10.50
C GLN A 277 -13.56 -3.66 10.49
N ALA A 278 -14.12 -2.60 11.04
CA ALA A 278 -15.50 -2.17 10.82
C ALA A 278 -15.52 -0.68 10.40
N LEU A 279 -15.79 -0.41 9.12
CA LEU A 279 -15.79 0.93 8.53
C LEU A 279 -17.22 1.36 8.17
N HIS A 280 -17.51 2.65 8.36
CA HIS A 280 -18.80 3.27 8.02
C HIS A 280 -18.62 4.57 7.23
N ASN A 281 -19.10 4.57 5.99
CA ASN A 281 -19.18 5.75 5.13
C ASN A 281 -20.28 6.69 5.64
N VAL A 282 -19.86 7.83 6.22
CA VAL A 282 -20.75 8.87 6.74
C VAL A 282 -21.26 9.76 5.59
N SER A 283 -20.44 9.96 4.56
CA SER A 283 -20.78 10.66 3.32
C SER A 283 -19.81 10.24 2.21
N ASP A 284 -20.06 10.68 0.97
CA ASP A 284 -19.11 10.50 -0.14
C ASP A 284 -17.69 11.02 0.20
N HIS A 285 -17.58 12.04 1.09
CA HIS A 285 -16.31 12.67 1.49
C HIS A 285 -15.67 12.11 2.77
N MET A 286 -16.34 11.24 3.52
CA MET A 286 -15.92 10.95 4.90
C MET A 286 -16.39 9.58 5.40
N TYR A 287 -15.48 8.83 6.00
CA TYR A 287 -15.79 7.62 6.77
C TYR A 287 -15.19 7.66 8.16
N VAL A 288 -15.67 6.75 9.01
CA VAL A 288 -15.11 6.43 10.32
C VAL A 288 -14.88 4.92 10.40
N TYR A 289 -13.89 4.50 11.16
CA TYR A 289 -13.55 3.09 11.31
C TYR A 289 -13.23 2.70 12.76
N PHE A 290 -13.33 1.40 13.02
CA PHE A 290 -12.68 0.70 14.12
C PHE A 290 -11.79 -0.40 13.52
N GLU A 291 -10.57 -0.54 14.02
CA GLU A 291 -9.68 -1.65 13.69
C GLU A 291 -9.17 -2.33 14.96
N GLY A 292 -8.95 -3.63 14.87
CA GLY A 292 -8.40 -4.44 15.94
C GLY A 292 -7.39 -5.43 15.39
N TYR A 293 -6.21 -5.45 15.99
CA TYR A 293 -5.05 -6.24 15.59
C TYR A 293 -4.68 -7.16 16.75
N LEU A 294 -4.51 -8.45 16.47
CA LEU A 294 -3.98 -9.44 17.40
C LEU A 294 -2.76 -10.06 16.72
N GLY A 295 -1.58 -9.69 17.18
CA GLY A 295 -0.30 -10.19 16.70
C GLY A 295 0.25 -11.28 17.61
N GLY A 296 0.80 -12.33 17.01
CA GLY A 296 1.45 -13.48 17.64
C GLY A 296 2.81 -13.78 16.99
N GLY A 297 3.64 -14.60 17.66
CA GLY A 297 4.87 -15.14 17.08
C GLY A 297 5.91 -15.59 18.11
N ASP A 298 7.05 -16.05 17.63
CA ASP A 298 8.16 -16.56 18.47
C ASP A 298 9.00 -15.43 19.10
N GLU A 299 8.47 -14.77 20.14
CA GLU A 299 9.11 -13.62 20.82
C GLU A 299 9.47 -12.44 19.87
N VAL A 300 8.63 -12.19 18.86
CA VAL A 300 8.92 -11.26 17.75
C VAL A 300 8.66 -9.78 18.04
N TYR A 301 8.07 -9.41 19.18
CA TYR A 301 7.72 -8.02 19.51
C TYR A 301 8.70 -7.40 20.53
N GLU A 302 9.66 -6.61 20.03
CA GLU A 302 10.64 -5.87 20.84
C GLU A 302 10.01 -4.69 21.60
N TYR A 303 10.38 -4.51 22.88
CA TYR A 303 10.04 -3.33 23.69
C TYR A 303 11.13 -2.97 24.72
N GLU A 304 11.06 -1.76 25.31
CA GLU A 304 11.93 -1.33 26.41
C GLU A 304 11.25 -1.60 27.77
N ASP A 305 11.95 -2.31 28.69
CA ASP A 305 11.46 -2.63 30.03
C ASP A 305 11.54 -1.45 31.03
N GLU A 306 10.96 -1.59 32.23
CA GLU A 306 11.01 -0.55 33.28
C GLU A 306 12.43 -0.14 33.73
N LEU A 307 13.47 -0.86 33.31
CA LEU A 307 14.87 -0.64 33.65
C LEU A 307 15.68 -0.10 32.46
N GLY A 308 15.08 0.06 31.27
CA GLY A 308 15.73 0.52 30.05
C GLY A 308 16.47 -0.58 29.27
N ASN A 309 16.09 -1.85 29.42
CA ASN A 309 16.63 -2.96 28.63
C ASN A 309 15.66 -3.35 27.50
N THR A 310 16.22 -3.81 26.38
CA THR A 310 15.48 -4.56 25.37
C THR A 310 14.88 -5.83 25.98
N ALA A 311 13.58 -6.01 25.78
CA ALA A 311 12.80 -7.19 26.09
C ALA A 311 11.93 -7.58 24.88
N PHE A 312 11.39 -8.79 24.90
CA PHE A 312 10.58 -9.34 23.81
C PHE A 312 9.31 -9.99 24.38
N THR A 313 8.26 -10.05 23.56
CA THR A 313 7.02 -10.77 23.87
C THR A 313 6.49 -11.48 22.61
N ASP A 314 5.73 -12.55 22.83
CA ASP A 314 5.04 -13.33 21.80
C ASP A 314 3.70 -12.68 21.38
N GLU A 315 3.05 -11.91 22.25
CA GLU A 315 1.74 -11.29 21.96
C GLU A 315 1.79 -9.74 21.97
N ARG A 316 1.25 -9.12 20.91
CA ARG A 316 0.96 -7.66 20.87
C ARG A 316 -0.44 -7.43 20.31
N SER A 317 -1.18 -6.48 20.91
CA SER A 317 -2.54 -6.16 20.48
C SER A 317 -2.75 -4.67 20.33
N ILE A 318 -3.44 -4.27 19.26
CA ILE A 318 -3.79 -2.88 18.99
C ILE A 318 -5.30 -2.77 18.76
N ALA A 319 -5.93 -1.74 19.31
CA ALA A 319 -7.30 -1.38 19.01
C ALA A 319 -7.38 0.11 18.67
N SER A 320 -7.85 0.45 17.47
CA SER A 320 -7.94 1.83 16.99
C SER A 320 -9.34 2.24 16.59
N VAL A 321 -9.60 3.54 16.67
CA VAL A 321 -10.73 4.20 16.01
C VAL A 321 -10.23 5.41 15.26
N GLY A 322 -10.72 5.62 14.05
CA GLY A 322 -10.28 6.74 13.22
C GLY A 322 -11.38 7.34 12.35
N ALA A 323 -11.03 8.45 11.72
CA ALA A 323 -11.88 9.18 10.80
C ALA A 323 -11.04 9.82 9.71
N VAL A 324 -11.50 9.69 8.46
CA VAL A 324 -10.82 10.23 7.28
C VAL A 324 -11.77 11.12 6.50
N TYR A 325 -11.29 12.28 6.07
CA TYR A 325 -12.00 13.20 5.19
C TYR A 325 -11.18 13.47 3.92
N TYR A 326 -11.74 13.14 2.76
CA TYR A 326 -11.13 13.36 1.45
C TYR A 326 -11.74 14.59 0.74
N PHE A 327 -10.94 15.31 -0.05
CA PHE A 327 -11.36 16.49 -0.81
C PHE A 327 -10.84 16.51 -2.26
#